data_AF-A0A3G2R5U7-F1
#
_entry.id   AF-A0A3G2R5U7-F1
#
_cell.length_a   1.000
_cell.length_b   1.000
_cell.length_c   1.000
_cell.angle_alpha   90.00
_cell.angle_beta   90.00
_cell.angle_gamma   90.00
#
_symmetry.space_group_name_H-M   'P 1'
#
loop_
_entity.id
_entity.type
_entity.pdbx_description
1 polymer ?
#
loop_
_entity_poly.entity_id
_entity_poly.type
_entity_poly.pdbx_seq_one_letter_code
_entity_poly.pdbx_strand_id
1 'polypeptide(L)' 'MVIVTIQEQLDQINQAISAIENGAQEYRIGSRSLRRPDLTILYQERRELQRQLYEENGGGVYVAVFDRR' A
#
# COMPACT_ATOMS: atom_id res chain seq x y z
N MET A 1 -23.83 2.26 -0.42
CA MET A 1 -22.61 3.06 -0.64
C MET A 1 -21.51 2.38 0.14
N VAL A 2 -20.67 1.57 -0.52
CA VAL A 2 -19.58 0.87 0.17
C VAL A 2 -18.45 1.88 0.29
N ILE A 3 -18.31 2.48 1.47
CA ILE A 3 -17.12 3.23 1.83
C ILE A 3 -16.00 2.21 1.98
N VAL A 4 -15.24 1.96 0.90
CA VAL A 4 -14.00 1.19 1.04
C VAL A 4 -13.11 2.00 1.97
N THR A 5 -12.92 1.48 3.17
CA THR A 5 -12.13 2.18 4.18
C THR A 5 -10.64 2.08 3.81
N ILE A 6 -9.84 3.06 4.24
CA ILE A 6 -8.37 3.03 4.06
C ILE A 6 -7.79 1.72 4.64
N GLN A 7 -8.42 1.17 5.69
CA GLN A 7 -8.11 -0.14 6.26
C GLN A 7 -8.34 -1.30 5.29
N GLU A 8 -9.46 -1.34 4.56
CA GLU A 8 -9.71 -2.39 3.56
C GLU A 8 -8.70 -2.33 2.40
N GLN A 9 -8.34 -1.13 1.93
CA GLN A 9 -7.29 -0.99 0.92
C GLN A 9 -5.93 -1.46 1.45
N LEU A 10 -5.60 -1.15 2.70
CA LEU A 10 -4.38 -1.64 3.35
C LEU A 10 -4.36 -3.17 3.46
N ASP A 11 -5.49 -3.79 3.81
CA ASP A 11 -5.59 -5.24 3.89
C ASP A 11 -5.37 -5.90 2.52
N GLN A 12 -6.00 -5.38 1.47
CA GLN A 12 -5.81 -5.87 0.10
C GLN A 12 -4.35 -5.77 -0.33
N ILE A 13 -3.68 -4.64 -0.08
CA ILE A 13 -2.25 -4.47 -0.41
C ILE A 13 -1.38 -5.44 0.41
N ASN A 14 -1.64 -5.62 1.70
CA ASN A 14 -0.90 -6.58 2.52
C ASN A 14 -1.08 -8.02 2.03
N GLN A 15 -2.29 -8.39 1.61
CA GLN A 15 -2.54 -9.71 1.01
C GLN A 15 -1.78 -9.88 -0.31
N ALA A 16 -1.77 -8.86 -1.18
CA ALA A 16 -1.00 -8.91 -2.43
C ALA A 16 0.51 -9.02 -2.17
N ILE A 17 1.05 -8.23 -1.25
CA ILE A 17 2.46 -8.31 -0.84
C ILE A 17 2.76 -9.71 -0.32
N SER A 18 1.96 -10.24 0.61
CA SER A 18 2.15 -11.57 1.17
C SER A 18 2.11 -12.66 0.09
N ALA A 19 1.16 -12.61 -0.85
CA ALA A 19 1.08 -13.57 -1.95
C ALA A 19 2.35 -13.54 -2.82
N ILE A 20 2.82 -12.34 -3.15
CA ILE A 20 4.00 -12.14 -3.98
C ILE A 20 5.30 -12.54 -3.26
N GLU A 21 5.41 -12.24 -1.96
CA GLU A 21 6.52 -12.64 -1.11
C GLU A 21 6.59 -14.17 -0.97
N ASN A 22 5.44 -14.84 -0.83
CA ASN A 22 5.32 -16.30 -0.81
C ASN A 22 5.64 -16.97 -2.17
N GLY A 23 5.96 -16.20 -3.21
CA GLY A 23 6.41 -16.71 -4.50
C GLY A 23 5.40 -16.58 -5.62
N ALA A 24 4.25 -15.94 -5.40
CA ALA A 24 3.35 -15.61 -6.50
C ALA A 24 4.00 -14.58 -7.44
N GLN A 25 3.94 -14.85 -8.74
CA GLN A 25 4.50 -13.96 -9.76
C GLN A 25 3.53 -12.81 -10.11
N GLU A 26 2.23 -13.04 -9.92
CA GLU A 26 1.13 -12.12 -10.18
C GLU A 26 0.02 -12.36 -9.16
N TYR A 27 -0.61 -11.28 -8.68
CA TYR A 27 -1.78 -11.30 -7.81
C TYR A 27 -2.85 -10.34 -8.35
N ARG A 28 -4.13 -10.74 -8.28
CA ARG A 28 -5.25 -9.91 -8.76
C ARG A 28 -6.05 -9.37 -7.59
N ILE A 29 -5.99 -8.05 -7.38
CA ILE A 29 -6.90 -7.32 -6.48
C ILE A 29 -8.05 -6.81 -7.33
N GLY A 30 -9.22 -7.45 -7.24
CA GLY A 30 -10.41 -7.05 -7.98
C GLY A 30 -10.16 -6.99 -9.50
N SER A 31 -10.22 -5.79 -10.08
CA SER A 31 -9.95 -5.54 -11.51
C SER A 31 -8.49 -5.19 -11.82
N ARG A 32 -7.63 -5.01 -10.82
CA ARG A 32 -6.20 -4.68 -11.00
C ARG A 32 -5.34 -5.94 -10.89
N SER A 33 -4.45 -6.13 -11.86
CA SER A 33 -3.44 -7.20 -11.83
C SER A 33 -2.10 -6.59 -11.39
N LEU A 34 -1.50 -7.13 -10.33
CA LEU A 34 -0.26 -6.67 -9.72
C LEU A 34 0.81 -7.75 -9.87
N ARG A 35 2.05 -7.37 -10.16
CA ARG A 35 3.15 -8.32 -10.39
C ARG A 35 4.26 -8.18 -9.37
N ARG A 36 5.04 -9.25 -9.24
CA ARG A 36 6.22 -9.32 -8.35
C ARG A 36 7.25 -8.18 -8.49
N PRO A 37 7.64 -7.72 -9.69
CA PRO A 37 8.56 -6.57 -9.80
C PRO A 37 8.01 -5.26 -9.21
N ASP A 38 6.69 -5.14 -9.06
CA ASP A 38 6.04 -3.94 -8.53
C ASP A 38 5.95 -3.93 -6.99
N LEU A 39 6.60 -4.88 -6.29
CA LEU A 39 6.60 -4.98 -4.83
C LEU A 39 7.03 -3.67 -4.14
N THR A 40 8.01 -2.98 -4.73
CA THR A 40 8.48 -1.67 -4.23
C THR A 40 7.37 -0.63 -4.25
N ILE A 41 6.54 -0.62 -5.29
CA ILE A 41 5.41 0.29 -5.45
C ILE A 41 4.33 -0.04 -4.41
N LEU A 42 4.04 -1.34 -4.20
CA LEU A 42 3.10 -1.78 -3.17
C LEU A 42 3.50 -1.34 -1.75
N TYR A 43 4.79 -1.41 -1.40
CA TYR A 43 5.27 -0.89 -0.12
C TYR A 43 5.20 0.64 -0.01
N GLN A 44 5.34 1.36 -1.11
CA GLN A 44 5.15 2.82 -1.14
C GLN A 44 3.68 3.15 -0.91
N GLU A 45 2.78 2.54 -1.68
CA GLU A 45 1.32 2.76 -1.60
C GLU A 45 0.78 2.39 -0.20
N ARG A 46 1.28 1.28 0.39
CA ARG A 46 0.99 0.92 1.78
C ARG A 46 1.38 2.02 2.77
N ARG A 47 2.57 2.61 2.62
CA ARG A 47 3.04 3.68 3.50
C ARG A 47 2.24 4.96 3.31
N GLU A 48 1.82 5.27 2.10
CA GLU A 48 0.96 6.43 1.82
C GLU A 48 -0.42 6.25 2.44
N LEU A 49 -1.04 5.08 2.32
CA LEU A 49 -2.32 4.79 2.95
C LEU A 49 -2.23 4.81 4.48
N GLN A 50 -1.16 4.25 5.06
CA GLN A 50 -0.91 4.35 6.50
C GLN A 50 -0.74 5.80 6.95
N ARG A 51 -0.06 6.62 6.14
CA ARG A 51 0.11 8.04 6.39
C ARG A 51 -1.23 8.76 6.35
N GLN A 52 -2.03 8.54 5.31
CA GLN A 52 -3.37 9.13 5.18
C GLN A 52 -4.28 8.72 6.36
N LEU A 53 -4.23 7.45 6.78
CA LEU A 53 -4.95 6.97 7.97
C LEU A 53 -4.52 7.73 9.24
N TYR A 54 -3.22 8.00 9.38
CA TYR A 54 -2.66 8.72 10.53
C TYR A 54 -3.02 10.21 10.51
N GLU A 55 -3.00 10.82 9.32
CA GLU A 55 -3.44 12.21 9.09
C GLU A 55 -4.93 12.38 9.34
N GLU A 56 -5.76 11.45 8.87
CA GLU A 56 -7.20 11.42 9.12
C GLU A 56 -7.52 11.30 10.63
N ASN A 57 -6.65 10.61 11.39
CA ASN A 57 -6.74 10.50 12.85
C ASN A 57 -6.07 11.66 13.62
N GLY A 58 -5.59 12.70 12.94
CA GLY A 58 -5.10 13.94 13.57
C GLY A 58 -3.60 13.99 13.90
N GLY A 59 -2.79 13.08 13.37
CA GLY A 59 -1.33 13.11 13.51
C GLY A 59 -0.65 13.78 12.31
N GLY A 60 -0.19 15.02 12.46
CA GLY A 60 0.53 15.76 11.42
C GLY A 60 1.83 15.07 10.96
N VAL A 61 2.04 14.99 9.65
CA VAL A 61 3.15 14.24 9.05
C VAL A 61 4.38 15.13 8.81
N TYR A 62 5.51 14.71 9.36
CA TYR A 62 6.84 15.16 8.96
C TYR A 62 7.28 14.44 7.69
N VAL A 63 7.56 15.19 6.62
CA VAL A 63 8.21 14.68 5.40
C VAL A 63 9.72 14.90 5.53
N ALA A 64 10.48 13.83 5.76
CA ALA A 64 11.91 13.84 5.55
C ALA A 64 12.20 13.52 4.07
N VAL A 65 12.42 14.56 3.27
CA VAL A 65 12.97 14.43 1.91
C VAL A 65 14.47 14.14 2.07
N PHE A 66 14.89 12.91 1.78
CA PHE A 66 16.31 12.61 1.63
C PHE A 66 16.73 12.93 0.20
N ASP A 67 17.21 14.15 -0.02
CA ASP A 67 17.95 14.53 -1.21
C ASP A 67 19.36 13.90 -1.10
N ARG A 68 19.67 12.97 -2.01
CA ARG A 68 20.97 12.31 -2.06
C ARG A 68 21.78 12.99 -3.16
N ARG A 69 22.53 14.03 -2.78
CA ARG A 69 23.43 14.79 -3.65
C ARG A 69 24.83 14.19 -3.66
#